data_AF-A0A2G3LFY9-F1
#
_entry.id   AF-A0A2G3LFY9-F1
#
_cell.length_a   1.000
_cell.length_b   1.000
_cell.length_c   1.000
_cell.angle_alpha   90.00
_cell.angle_beta   90.00
_cell.angle_gamma   90.00
#
_symmetry.space_group_name_H-M   'P 1'
#
loop_
_entity.id
_entity.type
_entity.pdbx_description
1 polymer ?
#
loop_
_entity_poly.entity_id
_entity_poly.type
_entity_poly.pdbx_seq_one_letter_code
_entity_poly.pdbx_strand_id
1 'polypeptide(L)'
;MRFPSTRILTMNVKFTSIAIAAAIAAVLALVYWPAPDGGAPESVASAAPGRSLESYLSIDASVPAAEMPVVVSLAQRLERLGASGRAEDAYAAFNLIDDCIVFQRESRLPGMEFELGREMTAEEKSAQQQLCGGLTQRQREDRLGYLATAAQGGVPGAATLFLSEGPFGDRSALRNRPDDPLVQAWKRQAIAQLTAQADAAELSSVATLMMAYLRDGEVVQKDAPQAYGYLLALRQVYDDILAPGVTNPYQDEYWHWLQAELTPEQQAAASARAQAIVAKYRQHAGRPAHG
;
A
#
# COMPACT_ATOMS: atom_id res chain seq x y z
N MET A 1 -6.75 -38.98 49.53
CA MET A 1 -6.34 -37.55 49.44
C MET A 1 -7.30 -36.88 48.47
N ARG A 2 -8.08 -35.90 48.95
CA ARG A 2 -9.08 -35.15 48.17
C ARG A 2 -8.40 -33.91 47.57
N PHE A 3 -8.51 -33.73 46.25
CA PHE A 3 -8.17 -32.46 45.60
C PHE A 3 -9.34 -31.49 45.72
N PRO A 4 -9.11 -30.20 46.05
CA PRO A 4 -10.18 -29.22 46.08
C PRO A 4 -10.49 -28.70 44.68
N SER A 5 -11.77 -28.65 44.38
CA SER A 5 -12.39 -28.03 43.21
C SER A 5 -12.28 -26.51 43.32
N THR A 6 -11.66 -25.84 42.36
CA THR A 6 -11.65 -24.38 42.27
C THR A 6 -12.54 -23.93 41.12
N ARG A 7 -13.58 -23.16 41.48
CA ARG A 7 -14.58 -22.57 40.59
C ARG A 7 -13.91 -21.60 39.61
N ILE A 8 -14.21 -21.78 38.33
CA ILE A 8 -13.91 -20.81 37.26
C ILE A 8 -14.90 -19.64 37.40
N LEU A 9 -14.39 -18.47 37.79
CA LEU A 9 -15.09 -17.20 37.65
C LEU A 9 -14.92 -16.74 36.20
N THR A 10 -16.00 -16.83 35.42
CA THR A 10 -16.16 -16.16 34.13
C THR A 10 -16.05 -14.65 34.31
N MET A 11 -14.95 -14.04 33.86
CA MET A 11 -14.84 -12.60 33.65
C MET A 11 -15.11 -12.27 32.18
N ASN A 12 -16.21 -11.56 32.00
CA ASN A 12 -16.71 -11.01 30.74
C ASN A 12 -15.85 -9.79 30.37
N VAL A 13 -14.84 -9.95 29.50
CA VAL A 13 -14.03 -8.83 29.00
C VAL A 13 -14.56 -8.45 27.62
N LYS A 14 -15.25 -7.32 27.55
CA LYS A 14 -15.66 -6.69 26.29
C LYS A 14 -14.40 -6.19 25.58
N PHE A 15 -14.04 -6.81 24.46
CA PHE A 15 -12.99 -6.32 23.58
C PHE A 15 -13.50 -5.08 22.84
N THR A 16 -13.03 -3.90 23.25
CA THR A 16 -13.07 -2.69 22.44
C THR A 16 -11.99 -2.79 21.36
N SER A 17 -12.44 -2.87 20.10
CA SER A 17 -11.62 -2.91 18.90
C SER A 17 -10.73 -1.68 18.77
N ILE A 18 -9.41 -1.85 18.80
CA ILE A 18 -8.44 -0.81 18.45
C ILE A 18 -8.05 -1.01 17.00
N ALA A 19 -8.56 -0.13 16.13
CA ALA A 19 -8.15 0.03 14.76
C ALA A 19 -6.93 0.97 14.72
N ILE A 20 -5.72 0.42 14.56
CA ILE A 20 -4.52 1.18 14.22
C ILE A 20 -3.72 0.35 13.21
N ALA A 21 -3.98 0.55 11.91
CA ALA A 21 -3.10 0.12 10.82
C ALA A 21 -3.55 0.76 9.49
N ALA A 22 -3.37 2.07 9.31
CA ALA A 22 -3.44 2.72 7.98
C ALA A 22 -2.95 4.18 7.99
N ALA A 23 -1.81 4.51 8.61
CA ALA A 23 -1.36 5.92 8.69
C ALA A 23 0.09 6.20 8.25
N ILE A 24 0.81 5.27 7.61
CA ILE A 24 2.23 5.48 7.26
C ILE A 24 2.50 5.48 5.74
N ALA A 25 1.52 5.19 4.88
CA ALA A 25 1.74 5.22 3.42
C ALA A 25 1.74 6.64 2.80
N ALA A 26 1.21 7.66 3.49
CA ALA A 26 0.96 8.97 2.89
C ALA A 26 2.16 9.96 2.91
N VAL A 27 3.27 9.64 3.59
CA VAL A 27 4.39 10.60 3.74
C VAL A 27 5.51 10.41 2.69
N LEU A 28 5.58 9.27 1.98
CA LEU A 28 6.66 9.00 1.03
C LEU A 28 6.37 9.39 -0.43
N ALA A 29 5.13 9.77 -0.77
CA ALA A 29 4.77 10.20 -2.12
C ALA A 29 5.10 11.68 -2.44
N LEU A 30 5.49 12.48 -1.44
CA LEU A 30 5.76 13.92 -1.61
C LEU A 30 7.23 14.26 -1.94
N VAL A 31 8.13 13.28 -2.02
CA VAL A 31 9.58 13.54 -2.21
C VAL A 31 10.09 13.14 -3.61
N TYR A 32 9.27 12.51 -4.45
CA TYR A 32 9.73 11.94 -5.73
C TYR A 32 8.92 12.38 -6.96
N TRP A 33 8.65 13.67 -7.09
CA TRP A 33 8.30 14.25 -8.39
C TRP A 33 9.15 15.50 -8.67
N PRO A 34 10.01 15.51 -9.71
CA PRO A 34 10.67 16.73 -10.12
C PRO A 34 9.65 17.64 -10.81
N ALA A 35 9.45 18.84 -10.26
CA ALA A 35 8.77 19.92 -10.95
C ALA A 35 9.66 20.38 -12.13
N PRO A 36 9.11 20.62 -13.34
CA PRO A 36 9.88 21.20 -14.43
C PRO A 36 10.26 22.66 -14.11
N ASP A 37 11.52 23.01 -14.37
CA ASP A 37 12.13 24.30 -14.07
C ASP A 37 11.36 25.48 -14.69
N GLY A 38 10.67 26.25 -13.84
CA GLY A 38 10.09 27.53 -14.18
C GLY A 38 11.13 28.63 -14.07
N GLY A 39 11.91 28.85 -15.13
CA GLY A 39 12.74 30.04 -15.27
C GLY A 39 11.89 31.31 -15.22
N ALA A 40 12.21 32.23 -14.30
CA ALA A 40 11.57 33.54 -14.22
C ALA A 40 11.93 34.39 -15.45
N PRO A 41 10.96 35.02 -16.14
CA PRO A 41 11.30 36.00 -17.16
C PRO A 41 11.64 37.34 -16.50
N GLU A 42 12.84 37.83 -16.79
CA GLU A 42 13.28 39.20 -16.51
C GLU A 42 12.34 40.22 -17.16
N SER A 43 11.97 41.24 -16.39
CA SER A 43 11.21 42.38 -16.87
C SER A 43 12.13 43.28 -17.71
N VAL A 44 11.78 43.50 -18.98
CA VAL A 44 12.34 44.60 -19.76
C VAL A 44 11.19 45.38 -20.37
N ALA A 45 10.92 46.54 -19.79
CA ALA A 45 10.04 47.55 -20.37
C ALA A 45 10.77 48.26 -21.50
N SER A 46 10.17 48.31 -22.69
CA SER A 46 10.44 49.37 -23.67
C SER A 46 9.22 49.57 -24.57
N ALA A 47 8.63 50.76 -24.49
CA ALA A 47 7.47 51.17 -25.27
C ALA A 47 7.90 51.70 -26.65
N ALA A 48 7.10 51.39 -27.68
CA ALA A 48 7.07 52.10 -28.96
C ALA A 48 5.62 52.08 -29.52
N PRO A 49 5.23 53.06 -30.36
CA PRO A 49 3.88 53.63 -30.33
C PRO A 49 2.89 53.04 -31.35
N GLY A 50 1.61 53.11 -30.99
CA GLY A 50 0.52 53.41 -31.93
C GLY A 50 -0.02 52.27 -32.80
N ARG A 51 -0.97 51.50 -32.27
CA ARG A 51 -2.07 50.92 -33.06
C ARG A 51 -3.38 51.16 -32.33
N SER A 52 -4.37 51.70 -33.04
CA SER A 52 -5.65 52.13 -32.45
C SER A 52 -6.47 50.93 -31.95
N LEU A 53 -7.19 51.16 -30.85
CA LEU A 53 -8.09 50.21 -30.19
C LEU A 53 -9.21 49.68 -31.10
N GLU A 54 -9.50 50.35 -32.22
CA GLU A 54 -10.51 49.92 -33.19
C GLU A 54 -10.12 48.63 -33.93
N SER A 55 -8.82 48.33 -34.04
CA SER A 55 -8.35 47.07 -34.65
C SER A 55 -8.56 45.82 -33.78
N TYR A 56 -8.89 45.98 -32.49
CA TYR A 56 -9.19 44.87 -31.58
C TYR A 56 -10.69 44.52 -31.50
N LEU A 57 -11.57 45.39 -31.98
CA LEU A 57 -13.02 45.22 -31.84
C LEU A 57 -13.71 44.61 -33.08
N SER A 58 -12.94 44.34 -34.15
CA SER A 58 -13.45 43.65 -35.35
C SER A 58 -12.82 42.27 -35.47
N ILE A 59 -13.27 41.35 -34.62
CA ILE A 59 -13.11 39.92 -34.83
C ILE A 59 -14.50 39.29 -34.74
N ASP A 60 -15.17 39.22 -35.89
CA ASP A 60 -16.23 38.24 -36.18
C ASP A 60 -15.59 36.84 -36.32
N ALA A 61 -14.84 36.40 -35.30
CA ALA A 61 -14.47 35.00 -35.19
C ALA A 61 -15.59 34.33 -34.42
N SER A 62 -16.38 33.52 -35.14
CA SER A 62 -17.14 32.46 -34.52
C SER A 62 -16.18 31.66 -33.64
N VAL A 63 -16.32 31.78 -32.32
CA VAL A 63 -15.59 30.95 -31.36
C VAL A 63 -15.88 29.51 -31.76
N PRO A 64 -14.88 28.71 -32.18
CA PRO A 64 -15.11 27.29 -32.41
C PRO A 64 -15.70 26.76 -31.11
N ALA A 65 -16.86 26.11 -31.19
CA ALA A 65 -17.48 25.49 -30.04
C ALA A 65 -16.39 24.72 -29.29
N ALA A 66 -16.15 25.09 -28.03
CA ALA A 66 -15.15 24.45 -27.20
C ALA A 66 -15.37 22.94 -27.31
N GLU A 67 -14.41 22.22 -27.90
CA GLU A 67 -14.43 20.76 -27.92
C GLU A 67 -14.65 20.33 -26.47
N MET A 68 -15.78 19.67 -26.21
CA MET A 68 -16.05 19.19 -24.87
C MET A 68 -14.85 18.34 -24.44
N PRO A 69 -14.36 18.50 -23.20
CA PRO A 69 -13.21 17.73 -22.73
C PRO A 69 -13.53 16.25 -22.93
N VAL A 70 -12.66 15.56 -23.70
CA VAL A 70 -12.82 14.14 -23.99
C VAL A 70 -12.75 13.40 -22.65
N VAL A 71 -13.91 12.95 -22.17
CA VAL A 71 -13.99 12.13 -20.96
C VAL A 71 -13.40 10.77 -21.28
N VAL A 72 -12.14 10.54 -20.91
CA VAL A 72 -11.47 9.25 -21.12
C VAL A 72 -12.18 8.19 -20.27
N SER A 73 -12.75 7.19 -20.94
CA SER A 73 -13.53 6.13 -20.30
C SER A 73 -12.66 5.23 -19.43
N LEU A 74 -13.29 4.52 -18.47
CA LEU A 74 -12.61 3.51 -17.65
C LEU A 74 -11.88 2.47 -18.52
N ALA A 75 -12.53 1.98 -19.58
CA ALA A 75 -11.95 1.00 -20.47
C ALA A 75 -10.66 1.52 -21.15
N GLN A 76 -10.67 2.75 -21.65
CA GLN A 76 -9.50 3.38 -22.27
C GLN A 76 -8.38 3.64 -21.26
N ARG A 77 -8.70 3.93 -19.98
CA ARG A 77 -7.69 4.05 -18.92
C ARG A 77 -7.04 2.70 -18.63
N LEU A 78 -7.85 1.66 -18.46
CA LEU A 78 -7.36 0.31 -18.19
C LEU A 78 -6.53 -0.25 -19.35
N GLU A 79 -6.94 0.00 -20.59
CA GLU A 79 -6.16 -0.41 -21.77
C GLU A 79 -4.78 0.26 -21.79
N ARG A 80 -4.70 1.57 -21.53
CA ARG A 80 -3.41 2.28 -21.46
C ARG A 80 -2.52 1.76 -20.34
N LEU A 81 -3.09 1.52 -19.16
CA LEU A 81 -2.35 0.98 -18.01
C LEU A 81 -1.85 -0.44 -18.29
N GLY A 82 -2.71 -1.30 -18.82
CA GLY A 82 -2.35 -2.68 -19.18
C GLY A 82 -1.31 -2.76 -20.30
N ALA A 83 -1.37 -1.87 -21.30
CA ALA A 83 -0.43 -1.84 -22.42
C ALA A 83 1.00 -1.40 -22.02
N SER A 84 1.17 -0.70 -20.90
CA SER A 84 2.48 -0.20 -20.46
C SER A 84 3.47 -1.31 -20.09
N GLY A 85 2.97 -2.46 -19.63
CA GLY A 85 3.78 -3.52 -19.03
C GLY A 85 4.45 -3.17 -17.70
N ARG A 86 4.23 -1.98 -17.13
CA ARG A 86 4.83 -1.55 -15.86
C ARG A 86 4.05 -2.07 -14.67
N ALA A 87 4.76 -2.48 -13.62
CA ALA A 87 4.14 -3.02 -12.42
C ALA A 87 3.31 -1.97 -11.67
N GLU A 88 3.76 -0.72 -11.67
CA GLU A 88 3.08 0.43 -11.07
C GLU A 88 1.77 0.74 -11.78
N ASP A 89 1.74 0.61 -13.11
CA ASP A 89 0.52 0.80 -13.90
C ASP A 89 -0.46 -0.36 -13.71
N ALA A 90 0.04 -1.59 -13.51
CA ALA A 90 -0.81 -2.70 -13.08
C ALA A 90 -1.42 -2.41 -11.69
N TYR A 91 -0.64 -1.87 -10.75
CA TYR A 91 -1.18 -1.48 -9.44
C TYR A 91 -2.22 -0.36 -9.55
N ALA A 92 -1.98 0.63 -10.40
CA ALA A 92 -2.96 1.69 -10.69
C ALA A 92 -4.25 1.13 -11.34
N ALA A 93 -4.13 0.14 -12.23
CA ALA A 93 -5.28 -0.53 -12.83
C ALA A 93 -6.08 -1.32 -11.79
N PHE A 94 -5.40 -2.02 -10.87
CA PHE A 94 -6.03 -2.68 -9.73
C PHE A 94 -6.82 -1.67 -8.88
N ASN A 95 -6.19 -0.58 -8.43
CA ASN A 95 -6.83 0.43 -7.58
C ASN A 95 -8.02 1.07 -8.28
N LEU A 96 -7.91 1.38 -9.57
CA LEU A 96 -9.00 1.97 -10.35
C LEU A 96 -10.24 1.06 -10.39
N ILE A 97 -10.04 -0.25 -10.54
CA ILE A 97 -11.14 -1.22 -10.55
C ILE A 97 -11.70 -1.39 -9.13
N ASP A 98 -10.83 -1.49 -8.11
CA ASP A 98 -11.23 -1.68 -6.73
C ASP A 98 -12.03 -0.48 -6.18
N ASP A 99 -11.56 0.75 -6.46
CA ASP A 99 -12.27 1.98 -6.14
C ASP A 99 -13.66 1.99 -6.78
N CYS A 100 -13.79 1.57 -8.04
CA CYS A 100 -15.11 1.47 -8.66
C CYS A 100 -16.01 0.42 -8.02
N ILE A 101 -15.47 -0.72 -7.55
CA ILE A 101 -16.22 -1.73 -6.81
C ILE A 101 -16.70 -1.18 -5.46
N VAL A 102 -15.79 -0.53 -4.71
CA VAL A 102 -16.09 0.07 -3.41
C VAL A 102 -17.13 1.19 -3.56
N PHE A 103 -16.93 2.09 -4.52
CA PHE A 103 -17.84 3.20 -4.78
C PHE A 103 -19.24 2.74 -5.17
N GLN A 104 -19.37 1.73 -6.03
CA GLN A 104 -20.69 1.19 -6.40
C GLN A 104 -21.43 0.55 -5.23
N ARG A 105 -20.71 0.05 -4.22
CA ARG A 105 -21.29 -0.55 -3.02
C ARG A 105 -21.62 0.50 -1.95
N GLU A 106 -20.76 1.50 -1.77
CA GLU A 106 -20.81 2.40 -0.61
C GLU A 106 -21.14 3.85 -0.97
N SER A 107 -21.16 4.21 -2.26
CA SER A 107 -21.31 5.59 -2.77
C SER A 107 -20.28 6.58 -2.19
N ARG A 108 -19.11 6.07 -1.80
CA ARG A 108 -17.97 6.79 -1.24
C ARG A 108 -16.67 6.02 -1.48
N LEU A 109 -15.54 6.69 -1.30
CA LEU A 109 -14.20 6.12 -1.38
C LEU A 109 -13.45 6.37 -0.06
N PRO A 110 -13.49 5.43 0.91
CA PRO A 110 -12.91 5.66 2.23
C PRO A 110 -11.40 5.97 2.20
N GLY A 111 -10.66 5.37 1.25
CA GLY A 111 -9.24 5.67 1.06
C GLY A 111 -9.00 7.12 0.68
N MET A 112 -9.72 7.61 -0.34
CA MET A 112 -9.67 9.01 -0.77
C MET A 112 -10.13 9.97 0.36
N GLU A 113 -11.21 9.64 1.08
CA GLU A 113 -11.71 10.47 2.17
C GLU A 113 -10.72 10.58 3.33
N PHE A 114 -10.03 9.47 3.64
CA PHE A 114 -8.97 9.44 4.63
C PHE A 114 -7.77 10.30 4.20
N GLU A 115 -7.33 10.19 2.94
CA GLU A 115 -6.23 10.98 2.39
C GLU A 115 -6.54 12.48 2.36
N LEU A 116 -7.78 12.85 2.01
CA LEU A 116 -8.23 14.24 1.97
C LEU A 116 -8.63 14.80 3.34
N GLY A 117 -8.83 13.93 4.34
CA GLY A 117 -9.36 14.33 5.65
C GLY A 117 -10.79 14.87 5.61
N ARG A 118 -11.55 14.56 4.54
CA ARG A 118 -12.95 15.01 4.35
C ARG A 118 -13.74 14.03 3.50
N GLU A 119 -15.06 14.10 3.60
CA GLU A 119 -15.96 13.38 2.69
C GLU A 119 -15.84 13.87 1.24
N MET A 120 -16.22 13.00 0.31
CA MET A 120 -16.30 13.36 -1.11
C MET A 120 -17.42 14.39 -1.36
N THR A 121 -17.14 15.41 -2.18
CA THR A 121 -18.16 16.39 -2.61
C THR A 121 -19.17 15.76 -3.59
N ALA A 122 -20.27 16.46 -3.86
CA ALA A 122 -21.26 16.01 -4.84
C ALA A 122 -20.66 15.89 -6.26
N GLU A 123 -19.76 16.80 -6.62
CA GLU A 123 -19.05 16.82 -7.89
C GLU A 123 -18.10 15.63 -8.01
N GLU A 124 -17.34 15.32 -6.95
CA GLU A 124 -16.44 14.16 -6.90
C GLU A 124 -17.21 12.85 -7.01
N LYS A 125 -18.34 12.72 -6.29
CA LYS A 125 -19.23 11.56 -6.40
C LYS A 125 -19.80 11.42 -7.81
N SER A 126 -20.21 12.53 -8.43
CA SER A 126 -20.72 12.53 -9.82
C SER A 126 -19.65 12.10 -10.82
N ALA A 127 -18.42 12.62 -10.68
CA ALA A 127 -17.30 12.23 -11.52
C ALA A 127 -16.94 10.74 -11.36
N GLN A 128 -16.93 10.24 -10.12
CA GLN A 128 -16.67 8.83 -9.84
C GLN A 128 -17.79 7.93 -10.40
N GLN A 129 -19.05 8.35 -10.27
CA GLN A 129 -20.18 7.64 -10.86
C GLN A 129 -20.06 7.55 -12.39
N GLN A 130 -19.67 8.63 -13.05
CA GLN A 130 -19.46 8.64 -14.50
C GLN A 130 -18.31 7.72 -14.92
N LEU A 131 -17.19 7.76 -14.19
CA LEU A 131 -16.03 6.90 -14.44
C LEU A 131 -16.37 5.42 -14.28
N CYS A 132 -17.05 5.07 -13.19
CA CYS A 132 -17.35 3.68 -12.84
C CYS A 132 -18.60 3.11 -13.52
N GLY A 133 -19.37 3.93 -14.23
CA GLY A 133 -20.58 3.50 -14.95
C GLY A 133 -20.32 2.44 -16.01
N GLY A 134 -19.09 2.38 -16.54
CA GLY A 134 -18.67 1.40 -17.55
C GLY A 134 -17.98 0.13 -17.01
N LEU A 135 -17.96 -0.10 -15.69
CA LEU A 135 -17.25 -1.25 -15.11
C LEU A 135 -17.93 -2.58 -15.45
N THR A 136 -17.26 -3.39 -16.26
CA THR A 136 -17.74 -4.71 -16.72
C THR A 136 -17.38 -5.83 -15.73
N GLN A 137 -18.09 -6.97 -15.83
CA GLN A 137 -17.76 -8.17 -15.04
C GLN A 137 -16.36 -8.70 -15.34
N ARG A 138 -15.96 -8.70 -16.62
CA ARG A 138 -14.61 -9.12 -17.03
C ARG A 138 -13.53 -8.29 -16.33
N GLN A 139 -13.68 -6.96 -16.28
CA GLN A 139 -12.72 -6.11 -15.58
C GLN A 139 -12.66 -6.42 -14.07
N ARG A 140 -13.79 -6.76 -13.42
CA ARG A 140 -13.76 -7.20 -12.02
C ARG A 140 -12.96 -8.48 -11.83
N GLU A 141 -13.08 -9.42 -12.77
CA GLU A 141 -12.34 -10.69 -12.76
C GLU A 141 -10.84 -10.47 -13.02
N ASP A 142 -10.48 -9.52 -13.91
CA ASP A 142 -9.09 -9.17 -14.22
C ASP A 142 -8.37 -8.46 -13.06
N ARG A 143 -9.11 -7.88 -12.10
CA ARG A 143 -8.58 -7.08 -10.97
C ARG A 143 -7.41 -7.77 -10.26
N LEU A 144 -7.56 -9.04 -9.91
CA LEU A 144 -6.53 -9.77 -9.15
C LEU A 144 -5.29 -10.10 -10.00
N GLY A 145 -5.45 -10.21 -11.32
CA GLY A 145 -4.31 -10.37 -12.23
C GLY A 145 -3.40 -9.14 -12.23
N TYR A 146 -3.99 -7.94 -12.20
CA TYR A 146 -3.25 -6.69 -12.03
C TYR A 146 -2.51 -6.63 -10.69
N LEU A 147 -3.18 -6.98 -9.60
CA LEU A 147 -2.55 -7.01 -8.27
C LEU A 147 -1.40 -8.02 -8.19
N ALA A 148 -1.58 -9.22 -8.76
CA ALA A 148 -0.53 -10.24 -8.80
C ALA A 148 0.69 -9.74 -9.59
N THR A 149 0.47 -9.04 -10.70
CA THR A 149 1.54 -8.42 -11.52
C THR A 149 2.28 -7.35 -10.73
N ALA A 150 1.54 -6.45 -10.06
CA ALA A 150 2.12 -5.41 -9.21
C ALA A 150 2.95 -6.00 -8.05
N ALA A 151 2.41 -7.02 -7.36
CA ALA A 151 3.09 -7.70 -6.27
C ALA A 151 4.38 -8.40 -6.74
N GLN A 152 4.33 -9.06 -7.90
CA GLN A 152 5.50 -9.69 -8.51
C GLN A 152 6.55 -8.65 -8.94
N GLY A 153 6.11 -7.49 -9.44
CA GLY A 153 7.00 -6.39 -9.84
C GLY A 153 7.59 -5.60 -8.68
N GLY A 154 7.23 -5.92 -7.42
CA GLY A 154 7.79 -5.26 -6.25
C GLY A 154 7.16 -3.90 -5.92
N VAL A 155 5.94 -3.62 -6.40
CA VAL A 155 5.25 -2.37 -6.06
C VAL A 155 4.96 -2.36 -4.54
N PRO A 156 5.37 -1.30 -3.81
CA PRO A 156 5.17 -1.22 -2.37
C PRO A 156 3.71 -1.44 -1.94
N GLY A 157 3.50 -2.29 -0.94
CA GLY A 157 2.17 -2.63 -0.41
C GLY A 157 1.35 -3.60 -1.26
N ALA A 158 1.71 -3.83 -2.53
CA ALA A 158 0.95 -4.72 -3.41
C ALA A 158 0.97 -6.18 -2.94
N ALA A 159 2.10 -6.68 -2.41
CA ALA A 159 2.18 -8.04 -1.88
C ALA A 159 1.34 -8.22 -0.59
N THR A 160 1.31 -7.21 0.28
CA THR A 160 0.44 -7.20 1.48
C THR A 160 -1.03 -7.22 1.08
N LEU A 161 -1.43 -6.40 0.11
CA LEU A 161 -2.81 -6.42 -0.41
C LEU A 161 -3.14 -7.75 -1.10
N PHE A 162 -2.22 -8.28 -1.91
CA PHE A 162 -2.39 -9.57 -2.58
C PHE A 162 -2.66 -10.68 -1.56
N LEU A 163 -1.91 -10.71 -0.45
CA LEU A 163 -2.18 -11.61 0.67
C LEU A 163 -3.57 -11.37 1.29
N SER A 164 -3.99 -10.12 1.46
CA SER A 164 -5.29 -9.83 2.10
C SER A 164 -6.49 -10.23 1.25
N GLU A 165 -6.36 -10.30 -0.09
CA GLU A 165 -7.46 -10.61 -1.02
C GLU A 165 -7.88 -12.09 -1.00
N GLY A 166 -6.96 -12.99 -0.67
CA GLY A 166 -7.21 -14.43 -0.76
C GLY A 166 -7.28 -14.95 -2.20
N PRO A 167 -7.40 -16.27 -2.38
CA PRO A 167 -7.47 -16.89 -3.70
C PRO A 167 -8.76 -16.47 -4.41
N PHE A 168 -8.63 -16.00 -5.65
CA PHE A 168 -9.75 -15.51 -6.47
C PHE A 168 -10.57 -14.38 -5.80
N GLY A 169 -10.02 -13.69 -4.80
CA GLY A 169 -10.69 -12.60 -4.08
C GLY A 169 -11.61 -13.07 -2.95
N ASP A 170 -11.61 -14.38 -2.67
CA ASP A 170 -12.33 -14.96 -1.53
C ASP A 170 -11.42 -15.01 -0.31
N ARG A 171 -11.42 -13.92 0.47
CA ARG A 171 -10.71 -13.83 1.75
C ARG A 171 -11.11 -14.93 2.73
N SER A 172 -12.38 -15.37 2.67
CA SER A 172 -12.90 -16.38 3.58
C SER A 172 -12.34 -17.77 3.31
N ALA A 173 -11.83 -18.02 2.09
CA ALA A 173 -11.21 -19.29 1.73
C ALA A 173 -10.00 -19.64 2.61
N LEU A 174 -9.26 -18.63 3.06
CA LEU A 174 -8.08 -18.81 3.92
C LEU A 174 -8.44 -19.52 5.23
N ARG A 175 -9.62 -19.19 5.78
CA ARG A 175 -10.17 -19.77 7.01
C ARG A 175 -11.01 -21.02 6.77
N ASN A 176 -11.88 -20.98 5.76
CA ASN A 176 -12.93 -21.98 5.58
C ASN A 176 -12.48 -23.20 4.77
N ARG A 177 -11.42 -23.05 3.97
CA ARG A 177 -10.89 -24.10 3.09
C ARG A 177 -9.35 -24.16 3.17
N PRO A 178 -8.76 -24.24 4.38
CA PRO A 178 -7.32 -24.07 4.54
C PRO A 178 -6.50 -25.14 3.81
N ASP A 179 -7.06 -26.34 3.63
CA ASP A 179 -6.39 -27.49 3.00
C ASP A 179 -6.66 -27.63 1.50
N ASP A 180 -7.45 -26.73 0.91
CA ASP A 180 -7.70 -26.72 -0.54
C ASP A 180 -6.37 -26.48 -1.29
N PRO A 181 -6.01 -27.32 -2.27
CA PRO A 181 -4.76 -27.17 -3.01
C PRO A 181 -4.57 -25.80 -3.67
N LEU A 182 -5.65 -25.15 -4.11
CA LEU A 182 -5.60 -23.81 -4.70
C LEU A 182 -5.33 -22.75 -3.63
N VAL A 183 -5.93 -22.90 -2.45
CA VAL A 183 -5.66 -22.03 -1.29
C VAL A 183 -4.20 -22.17 -0.85
N GLN A 184 -3.67 -23.38 -0.80
CA GLN A 184 -2.27 -23.65 -0.46
C GLN A 184 -1.30 -23.12 -1.53
N ALA A 185 -1.63 -23.25 -2.82
CA ALA A 185 -0.85 -22.65 -3.90
C ALA A 185 -0.79 -21.12 -3.78
N TRP A 186 -1.93 -20.48 -3.52
CA TRP A 186 -2.02 -19.05 -3.31
C TRP A 186 -1.22 -18.60 -2.07
N LYS A 187 -1.29 -19.32 -0.93
CA LYS A 187 -0.53 -18.99 0.30
C LYS A 187 0.97 -18.97 0.02
N ARG A 188 1.46 -20.01 -0.66
CA ARG A 188 2.87 -20.11 -1.06
C ARG A 188 3.27 -18.96 -1.98
N GLN A 189 2.44 -18.60 -2.95
CA GLN A 189 2.70 -17.47 -3.85
C GLN A 189 2.76 -16.14 -3.08
N ALA A 190 1.78 -15.85 -2.23
CA ALA A 190 1.73 -14.61 -1.47
C ALA A 190 2.91 -14.48 -0.51
N ILE A 191 3.29 -15.55 0.20
CA ILE A 191 4.47 -15.55 1.07
C ILE A 191 5.77 -15.40 0.28
N ALA A 192 5.90 -16.04 -0.89
CA ALA A 192 7.07 -15.85 -1.75
C ALA A 192 7.22 -14.40 -2.22
N GLN A 193 6.13 -13.76 -2.63
CA GLN A 193 6.13 -12.35 -3.04
C GLN A 193 6.46 -11.41 -1.87
N LEU A 194 5.83 -11.60 -0.71
CA LEU A 194 6.15 -10.84 0.50
C LEU A 194 7.61 -11.03 0.90
N THR A 195 8.13 -12.25 0.85
CA THR A 195 9.52 -12.53 1.22
C THR A 195 10.49 -11.81 0.28
N ALA A 196 10.24 -11.87 -1.03
CA ALA A 196 11.07 -11.17 -2.01
C ALA A 196 11.05 -9.65 -1.80
N GLN A 197 9.89 -9.06 -1.50
CA GLN A 197 9.78 -7.63 -1.20
C GLN A 197 10.43 -7.25 0.14
N ALA A 198 10.28 -8.08 1.18
CA ALA A 198 10.94 -7.88 2.46
C ALA A 198 12.47 -7.95 2.33
N ASP A 199 13.00 -8.86 1.51
CA ASP A 199 14.42 -8.97 1.20
C ASP A 199 14.93 -7.78 0.35
N ALA A 200 14.03 -7.10 -0.36
CA ALA A 200 14.27 -5.82 -1.00
C ALA A 200 14.06 -4.62 -0.06
N ALA A 201 13.88 -4.85 1.24
CA ALA A 201 13.65 -3.84 2.29
C ALA A 201 12.38 -3.00 2.12
N GLU A 202 11.34 -3.56 1.50
CA GLU A 202 10.00 -2.97 1.51
C GLU A 202 9.35 -3.21 2.89
N LEU A 203 9.20 -2.14 3.68
CA LEU A 203 8.90 -2.25 5.10
C LEU A 203 7.51 -2.79 5.40
N SER A 204 6.52 -2.59 4.52
CA SER A 204 5.17 -3.14 4.75
C SER A 204 5.17 -4.67 4.64
N SER A 205 5.97 -5.23 3.74
CA SER A 205 6.19 -6.68 3.62
C SER A 205 6.95 -7.24 4.82
N VAL A 206 8.00 -6.54 5.30
CA VAL A 206 8.71 -6.93 6.53
C VAL A 206 7.75 -6.98 7.73
N ALA A 207 6.94 -5.94 7.92
CA ALA A 207 5.94 -5.88 8.99
C ALA A 207 4.85 -6.95 8.85
N THR A 208 4.38 -7.19 7.61
CA THR A 208 3.38 -8.22 7.34
C THR A 208 3.89 -9.62 7.68
N LEU A 209 5.12 -9.96 7.29
CA LEU A 209 5.73 -11.26 7.58
C LEU A 209 6.05 -11.42 9.07
N MET A 210 6.51 -10.37 9.74
CA MET A 210 6.70 -10.37 11.19
C MET A 210 5.40 -10.78 11.90
N MET A 211 4.29 -10.14 11.56
CA MET A 211 2.99 -10.46 12.16
C MET A 211 2.46 -11.83 11.73
N ALA A 212 2.71 -12.25 10.49
CA ALA A 212 2.26 -13.54 9.98
C ALA A 212 2.93 -14.71 10.72
N TYR A 213 4.23 -14.63 10.98
CA TYR A 213 4.99 -15.69 11.67
C TYR A 213 4.92 -15.63 13.20
N LEU A 214 4.41 -14.52 13.78
CA LEU A 214 4.39 -14.31 15.23
C LEU A 214 3.52 -15.34 15.99
N ARG A 215 2.46 -15.83 15.35
CA ARG A 215 1.49 -16.77 15.91
C ARG A 215 0.90 -17.65 14.82
N ASP A 216 0.30 -18.77 15.20
CA ASP A 216 -0.42 -19.61 14.25
C ASP A 216 -1.55 -18.81 13.60
N GLY A 217 -1.56 -18.80 12.28
CA GLY A 217 -2.50 -18.03 11.49
C GLY A 217 -3.06 -18.81 10.31
N GLU A 218 -3.96 -18.15 9.58
CA GLU A 218 -4.61 -18.74 8.42
C GLU A 218 -3.63 -18.92 7.24
N VAL A 219 -2.55 -18.15 7.18
CA VAL A 219 -1.62 -18.10 6.03
C VAL A 219 -0.36 -18.93 6.28
N VAL A 220 0.24 -18.82 7.46
CA VAL A 220 1.45 -19.53 7.87
C VAL A 220 1.31 -20.01 9.31
N GLN A 221 2.07 -21.05 9.66
CA GLN A 221 2.24 -21.48 11.04
C GLN A 221 3.22 -20.54 11.77
N LYS A 222 3.15 -20.52 13.10
CA LYS A 222 4.13 -19.79 13.91
C LYS A 222 5.54 -20.25 13.56
N ASP A 223 6.42 -19.27 13.34
CA ASP A 223 7.86 -19.49 13.14
C ASP A 223 8.61 -18.37 13.88
N ALA A 224 8.97 -18.66 15.14
CA ALA A 224 9.60 -17.68 16.01
C ALA A 224 10.94 -17.14 15.44
N PRO A 225 11.84 -17.97 14.88
CA PRO A 225 13.02 -17.47 14.16
C PRO A 225 12.71 -16.47 13.04
N GLN A 226 11.73 -16.74 12.17
CA GLN A 226 11.35 -15.81 11.10
C GLN A 226 10.77 -14.52 11.66
N ALA A 227 9.80 -14.62 12.58
CA ALA A 227 9.15 -13.46 13.21
C ALA A 227 10.19 -12.55 13.88
N TYR A 228 11.14 -13.15 14.61
CA TYR A 228 12.23 -12.45 15.29
C TYR A 228 13.16 -11.74 14.31
N GLY A 229 13.53 -12.38 13.19
CA GLY A 229 14.36 -11.77 12.16
C GLY A 229 13.74 -10.54 11.51
N TYR A 230 12.45 -10.59 11.18
CA TYR A 230 11.74 -9.43 10.64
C TYR A 230 11.53 -8.33 11.69
N LEU A 231 11.23 -8.70 12.95
CA LEU A 231 11.13 -7.74 14.06
C LEU A 231 12.45 -7.01 14.27
N LEU A 232 13.58 -7.71 14.22
CA LEU A 232 14.91 -7.09 14.31
C LEU A 232 15.16 -6.07 13.21
N ALA A 233 14.80 -6.42 11.97
CA ALA A 233 14.95 -5.53 10.84
C ALA A 233 14.15 -4.24 11.05
N LEU A 234 12.87 -4.37 11.44
CA LEU A 234 12.00 -3.22 11.72
C LEU A 234 12.55 -2.36 12.85
N ARG A 235 13.01 -2.97 13.95
CA ARG A 235 13.60 -2.22 15.06
C ARG A 235 14.78 -1.37 14.59
N GLN A 236 15.75 -2.00 13.92
CA GLN A 236 16.96 -1.30 13.46
C GLN A 236 16.64 -0.23 12.41
N VAL A 237 15.75 -0.49 11.46
CA VAL A 237 15.31 0.53 10.49
C VAL A 237 14.60 1.68 11.21
N TYR A 238 13.72 1.39 12.16
CA TYR A 238 13.01 2.45 12.88
C TYR A 238 13.93 3.29 13.77
N ASP A 239 14.97 2.68 14.36
CA ASP A 239 16.01 3.43 15.08
C ASP A 239 16.79 4.37 14.14
N ASP A 240 16.94 4.04 12.85
CA ASP A 240 17.60 4.89 11.86
C ASP A 240 16.72 6.08 11.39
N ILE A 241 15.39 5.92 11.33
CA ILE A 241 14.48 6.93 10.73
C ILE A 241 13.82 7.84 11.77
N LEU A 242 13.66 7.37 13.01
CA LEU A 242 12.93 8.11 14.03
C LEU A 242 13.79 9.27 14.56
N ALA A 243 13.14 10.40 14.80
CA ALA A 243 13.81 11.55 15.41
C ALA A 243 14.29 11.20 16.84
N PRO A 244 15.40 11.81 17.31
CA PRO A 244 15.87 11.61 18.67
C PRO A 244 14.77 11.85 19.71
N GLY A 245 14.62 10.92 20.66
CA GLY A 245 13.60 10.98 21.71
C GLY A 245 12.23 10.41 21.32
N VAL A 246 12.03 9.97 20.07
CA VAL A 246 10.84 9.23 19.67
C VAL A 246 11.02 7.75 19.99
N THR A 247 10.07 7.18 20.75
CA THR A 247 10.08 5.75 21.08
C THR A 247 9.83 4.92 19.83
N ASN A 248 10.70 3.94 19.60
CA ASN A 248 10.51 3.01 18.50
C ASN A 248 9.32 2.05 18.80
N PRO A 249 8.31 1.98 17.90
CA PRO A 249 7.10 1.21 18.13
C PRO A 249 7.32 -0.31 18.17
N TYR A 250 8.51 -0.78 17.79
CA TYR A 250 8.89 -2.19 17.83
C TYR A 250 9.76 -2.55 19.06
N GLN A 251 9.82 -1.66 20.07
CA GLN A 251 10.57 -1.91 21.31
C GLN A 251 9.84 -2.81 22.34
N ASP A 252 8.64 -3.28 22.02
CA ASP A 252 7.74 -4.01 22.92
C ASP A 252 8.30 -5.35 23.48
N GLU A 253 7.65 -5.81 24.56
CA GLU A 253 7.92 -7.07 25.29
C GLU A 253 8.00 -8.32 24.39
N TYR A 254 7.32 -8.29 23.24
CA TYR A 254 7.34 -9.38 22.24
C TYR A 254 8.75 -9.78 21.81
N TRP A 255 9.67 -8.82 21.76
CA TRP A 255 11.09 -9.06 21.47
C TRP A 255 11.73 -10.04 22.45
N HIS A 256 11.56 -9.80 23.76
CA HIS A 256 12.19 -10.63 24.79
C HIS A 256 11.58 -12.03 24.83
N TRP A 257 10.28 -12.13 24.60
CA TRP A 257 9.60 -13.42 24.51
C TRP A 257 10.09 -14.24 23.31
N LEU A 258 10.12 -13.64 22.11
CA LEU A 258 10.67 -14.31 20.93
C LEU A 258 12.13 -14.69 21.14
N GLN A 259 12.96 -13.82 21.70
CA GLN A 259 14.37 -14.13 21.96
C GLN A 259 14.54 -15.36 22.86
N ALA A 260 13.70 -15.50 23.89
CA ALA A 260 13.77 -16.59 24.86
C ALA A 260 13.39 -17.96 24.27
N GLU A 261 12.64 -17.99 23.15
CA GLU A 261 12.25 -19.22 22.46
C GLU A 261 13.33 -19.76 21.50
N LEU A 262 14.36 -18.97 21.19
CA LEU A 262 15.33 -19.29 20.13
C LEU A 262 16.65 -19.83 20.69
N THR A 263 17.23 -20.80 19.99
CA THR A 263 18.62 -21.22 20.21
C THR A 263 19.60 -20.11 19.79
N PRO A 264 20.84 -20.11 20.31
CA PRO A 264 21.86 -19.17 19.86
C PRO A 264 22.10 -19.17 18.34
N GLU A 265 22.07 -20.35 17.70
CA GLU A 265 22.20 -20.42 16.22
C GLU A 265 21.03 -19.75 15.51
N GLN A 266 19.80 -19.94 16.00
CA GLN A 266 18.61 -19.30 15.42
C GLN A 266 18.64 -17.78 15.61
N GLN A 267 19.08 -17.28 16.77
CA GLN A 267 19.26 -15.85 17.01
C GLN A 267 20.31 -15.25 16.07
N ALA A 268 21.43 -15.95 15.86
CA ALA A 268 22.48 -15.52 14.95
C ALA A 268 22.00 -15.46 13.49
N ALA A 269 21.28 -16.49 13.03
CA ALA A 269 20.73 -16.53 11.68
C ALA A 269 19.68 -15.42 11.44
N ALA A 270 18.77 -15.22 12.41
CA ALA A 270 17.78 -14.15 12.34
C ALA A 270 18.40 -12.75 12.36
N SER A 271 19.47 -12.56 13.14
CA SER A 271 20.24 -11.31 13.16
C SER A 271 20.94 -11.05 11.82
N ALA A 272 21.52 -12.08 11.20
CA ALA A 272 22.14 -11.97 9.88
C ALA A 272 21.11 -11.58 8.80
N ARG A 273 19.91 -12.19 8.84
CA ARG A 273 18.80 -11.81 7.95
C ARG A 273 18.40 -10.35 8.17
N ALA A 274 18.20 -9.94 9.42
CA ALA A 274 17.81 -8.57 9.75
C ALA A 274 18.83 -7.55 9.23
N GLN A 275 20.13 -7.82 9.43
CA GLN A 275 21.22 -6.98 8.93
C GLN A 275 21.22 -6.86 7.40
N ALA A 276 20.90 -7.94 6.67
CA ALA A 276 20.79 -7.90 5.22
C ALA A 276 19.66 -6.96 4.75
N ILE A 277 18.49 -7.04 5.40
CA ILE A 277 17.34 -6.16 5.12
C ILE A 277 17.70 -4.70 5.45
N VAL A 278 18.29 -4.45 6.63
CA VAL A 278 18.71 -3.10 7.07
C VAL A 278 19.76 -2.51 6.13
N ALA A 279 20.74 -3.31 5.70
CA ALA A 279 21.76 -2.86 4.74
C ALA A 279 21.11 -2.46 3.40
N LYS A 280 20.16 -3.27 2.91
CA LYS A 280 19.40 -2.97 1.69
C LYS A 280 18.58 -1.68 1.85
N TYR A 281 17.90 -1.50 2.98
CA TYR A 281 17.17 -0.28 3.31
C TYR A 281 18.07 0.96 3.23
N ARG A 282 19.23 0.92 3.91
CA ARG A 282 20.20 2.03 3.91
C ARG A 282 20.76 2.32 2.53
N GLN A 283 20.95 1.31 1.69
CA GLN A 283 21.34 1.49 0.28
C GLN A 283 20.27 2.26 -0.50
N HIS A 284 18.99 1.92 -0.30
CA HIS A 284 17.87 2.62 -0.95
C HIS A 284 17.67 4.05 -0.42
N ALA A 285 17.89 4.28 0.88
CA ALA A 285 17.76 5.60 1.50
C ALA A 285 18.92 6.58 1.16
N GLY A 286 20.02 6.10 0.59
CA GLY A 286 21.02 6.95 -0.07
C GLY A 286 21.84 7.89 0.80
N ARG A 287 22.18 7.53 2.06
CA ARG A 287 23.22 8.21 2.87
C ARG A 287 23.77 7.29 3.97
N PRO A 288 25.08 7.37 4.32
CA PRO A 288 25.65 6.59 5.41
C PRO A 288 24.94 6.93 6.72
N ALA A 289 24.61 5.89 7.49
CA ALA A 289 24.24 6.03 8.89
C ALA A 289 25.29 6.93 9.55
N HIS A 290 24.84 7.94 10.30
CA HIS A 290 25.73 8.86 11.01
C HIS A 290 26.85 8.09 11.72
N GLY A 291 28.09 8.54 11.48
CA GLY A 291 29.30 7.96 12.05
C GLY A 291 29.47 8.23 13.54
#